data_AF-A0A1G7CDW2-F1
#
_entry.id   AF-A0A1G7CDW2-F1
#
_cell.length_a   1.000
_cell.length_b   1.000
_cell.length_c   1.000
_cell.angle_alpha   90.00
_cell.angle_beta   90.00
_cell.angle_gamma   90.00
#
_symmetry.space_group_name_H-M   'P 1'
#
loop_
_entity.id
_entity.type
_entity.pdbx_description
1 polymer ?
#
loop_
_entity_poly.entity_id
_entity_poly.type
_entity_poly.pdbx_seq_one_letter_code
_entity_poly.pdbx_strand_id
1 'polypeptide(L)'
;MARGTGRSTTALNDPEAVDAALRAAVAQIDTVLAEQERAATRILGLAELLMERAPDAATRLRIEAVMESCAFQDTTGQRLRRVRGLLSRLSARPADGLRLNARPVPRPESPPPPDNTISSGDRGLTQKQVDRLLGKR
;
A
#
# COMPACT_ATOMS: atom_id res chain seq x y z
N MET A 1 -31.00 -3.78 29.40
CA MET A 1 -29.64 -3.74 29.98
C MET A 1 -28.63 -3.87 28.85
N ALA A 2 -28.08 -2.76 28.35
CA ALA A 2 -27.07 -2.76 27.30
C ALA A 2 -25.67 -2.65 27.93
N ARG A 3 -24.85 -3.70 27.83
CA ARG A 3 -23.43 -3.65 28.22
C ARG A 3 -22.64 -3.04 27.06
N GLY A 4 -22.39 -1.74 27.13
CA GLY A 4 -21.45 -1.07 26.25
C GLY A 4 -20.04 -1.59 26.53
N THR A 5 -19.40 -2.18 25.52
CA THR A 5 -17.97 -2.50 25.50
C THR A 5 -17.18 -1.20 25.45
N GLY A 6 -17.07 -0.52 26.59
CA GLY A 6 -16.14 0.58 26.80
C GLY A 6 -14.72 0.04 26.83
N ARG A 7 -14.14 -0.23 25.65
CA ARG A 7 -12.69 -0.37 25.53
C ARG A 7 -12.13 1.03 25.78
N SER A 8 -11.72 1.26 27.03
CA SER A 8 -11.34 2.56 27.59
C SER A 8 -10.51 3.40 26.62
N THR A 9 -11.07 4.55 26.22
CA THR A 9 -10.40 5.61 25.45
C THR A 9 -9.12 6.13 26.10
N THR A 10 -8.91 5.83 27.39
CA THR A 10 -7.69 6.09 28.15
C THR A 10 -6.49 5.26 27.68
N ALA A 11 -6.69 4.00 27.26
CA ALA A 11 -5.58 3.17 26.75
C ALA A 11 -5.11 3.60 25.35
N LEU A 12 -5.98 4.29 24.58
CA LEU A 12 -5.66 4.81 23.24
C LEU A 12 -4.86 6.13 23.27
N ASN A 13 -4.69 6.73 24.45
CA ASN A 13 -3.98 8.01 24.62
C ASN A 13 -2.80 7.89 25.61
N ASP A 14 -2.39 6.69 25.97
CA ASP A 14 -1.14 6.46 26.69
C ASP A 14 0.03 6.69 25.72
N PRO A 15 0.89 7.70 25.93
CA PRO A 15 2.00 8.01 25.05
C PRO A 15 2.95 6.83 24.80
N GLU A 16 3.22 6.04 25.83
CA GLU A 16 4.14 4.90 25.72
C GLU A 16 3.52 3.77 24.90
N ALA A 17 2.22 3.50 25.11
CA ALA A 17 1.48 2.53 24.32
C ALA A 17 1.34 2.94 22.84
N VAL A 18 1.10 4.22 22.57
CA VAL A 18 1.01 4.77 21.20
C VAL A 18 2.35 4.67 20.49
N ASP A 19 3.44 5.03 21.15
CA ASP A 19 4.80 4.93 20.60
C ASP A 19 5.21 3.47 20.34
N ALA A 20 4.92 2.56 21.29
CA ALA A 20 5.11 1.13 21.10
C ALA A 20 4.31 0.57 19.90
N ALA A 21 3.05 1.00 19.74
CA ALA A 21 2.20 0.60 18.62
C ALA A 21 2.74 1.15 17.27
N LEU A 22 3.24 2.39 17.24
CA LEU A 22 3.86 2.97 16.04
C LEU A 22 5.13 2.22 15.64
N ARG A 23 6.02 1.91 16.59
CA ARG A 23 7.22 1.09 16.33
C ARG A 23 6.85 -0.30 15.81
N ALA A 24 5.86 -0.94 16.42
CA ALA A 24 5.37 -2.24 15.97
C ALA A 24 4.81 -2.17 14.53
N ALA A 25 4.04 -1.14 14.20
CA ALA A 25 3.51 -0.93 12.85
C ALA A 25 4.62 -0.71 11.81
N VAL A 26 5.67 0.06 12.15
CA VAL A 26 6.85 0.23 11.28
C VAL A 26 7.54 -1.12 11.05
N ALA A 27 7.79 -1.90 12.11
CA ALA A 27 8.41 -3.21 11.99
C ALA A 27 7.59 -4.19 11.13
N GLN A 28 6.26 -4.19 11.29
CA GLN A 28 5.36 -5.01 10.47
C GLN A 28 5.42 -4.62 8.99
N ILE A 29 5.47 -3.31 8.67
CA ILE A 29 5.62 -2.85 7.28
C ILE A 29 6.97 -3.31 6.70
N ASP A 30 8.05 -3.22 7.47
CA ASP A 30 9.37 -3.67 7.04
C ASP A 30 9.39 -5.18 6.77
N THR A 31 8.72 -5.98 7.61
CA THR A 31 8.54 -7.42 7.36
C THR A 31 7.74 -7.69 6.08
N VAL A 32 6.59 -7.04 5.89
CA VAL A 32 5.74 -7.24 4.70
C VAL A 32 6.48 -6.86 3.42
N LEU A 33 7.24 -5.75 3.43
CA LEU A 33 8.05 -5.33 2.29
C LEU A 33 9.08 -6.40 1.92
N ALA A 34 9.83 -6.91 2.90
CA ALA A 34 10.84 -7.94 2.68
C ALA A 34 10.25 -9.29 2.24
N GLU A 35 9.06 -9.66 2.74
CA GLU A 35 8.35 -10.86 2.31
C GLU A 35 7.81 -10.73 0.88
N GLN A 36 7.19 -9.60 0.55
CA GLN A 36 6.71 -9.33 -0.81
C GLN A 36 7.86 -9.34 -1.82
N GLU A 37 9.00 -8.74 -1.49
CA GLU A 37 10.17 -8.72 -2.36
C GLU A 37 10.74 -10.13 -2.59
N ARG A 38 10.89 -10.92 -1.53
CA ARG A 38 11.34 -12.32 -1.66
C ARG A 38 10.36 -13.16 -2.48
N ALA A 39 9.05 -12.98 -2.28
CA ALA A 39 8.03 -13.72 -3.03
C ALA A 39 8.05 -13.35 -4.52
N ALA A 40 8.11 -12.07 -4.85
CA ALA A 40 8.17 -11.61 -6.23
C ALA A 40 9.45 -12.07 -6.95
N THR A 41 10.61 -11.95 -6.31
CA THR A 41 11.88 -12.47 -6.86
C THR A 41 11.81 -13.96 -7.15
N ARG A 42 11.18 -14.74 -6.26
CA ARG A 42 10.97 -16.18 -6.48
C ARG A 42 10.02 -16.46 -7.66
N ILE A 43 8.91 -15.72 -7.76
CA ILE A 43 7.94 -15.89 -8.86
C ILE A 43 8.59 -15.53 -10.20
N LEU A 44 9.31 -14.41 -10.27
CA LEU A 44 10.01 -13.96 -11.47
C LEU A 44 11.10 -14.95 -11.88
N GLY A 45 11.92 -15.43 -10.95
CA GLY A 45 12.94 -16.44 -11.25
C GLY A 45 12.34 -17.77 -11.74
N LEU A 46 11.21 -18.21 -11.18
CA LEU A 46 10.49 -19.39 -11.70
C LEU A 46 9.90 -19.15 -13.09
N ALA A 47 9.37 -17.96 -13.35
CA ALA A 47 8.85 -17.58 -14.67
C ALA A 47 9.96 -17.58 -15.73
N GLU A 48 11.14 -17.05 -15.40
CA GLU A 48 12.32 -17.08 -16.26
C GLU A 48 12.76 -18.51 -16.59
N LEU A 49 12.86 -19.40 -15.58
CA LEU A 49 13.17 -20.82 -15.79
C LEU A 49 12.12 -21.54 -16.66
N LEU A 50 10.85 -21.15 -16.57
CA LEU A 50 9.80 -21.69 -17.45
C LEU A 50 9.93 -21.17 -18.88
N MET A 51 10.36 -19.92 -19.06
CA MET A 51 10.62 -19.33 -20.38
C MET A 51 11.81 -20.00 -21.08
N GLU A 52 12.86 -20.35 -20.33
CA GLU A 52 14.04 -21.07 -20.87
C GLU A 52 13.70 -22.44 -21.46
N ARG A 53 12.57 -23.04 -21.06
CA ARG A 53 12.09 -24.33 -21.59
C ARG A 53 11.41 -24.25 -22.97
N ALA A 54 11.52 -23.11 -23.64
CA ALA A 54 10.89 -22.85 -24.93
C ALA A 54 9.39 -23.24 -24.95
N PRO A 55 8.57 -22.66 -24.04
CA PRO A 55 7.16 -22.99 -23.95
C PRO A 55 6.43 -22.65 -25.26
N ASP A 56 5.31 -23.33 -25.50
CA ASP A 56 4.42 -22.95 -26.61
C ASP A 56 3.92 -21.51 -26.47
N ALA A 57 3.39 -20.95 -27.56
CA ALA A 57 2.96 -19.56 -27.61
C ALA A 57 1.91 -19.20 -26.54
N ALA A 58 0.99 -20.12 -26.23
CA ALA A 58 -0.06 -19.89 -25.25
C ALA A 58 0.50 -19.88 -23.82
N THR A 59 1.46 -20.76 -23.52
CA THR A 59 2.13 -20.88 -22.24
C THR A 59 3.07 -19.70 -22.02
N ARG A 60 3.81 -19.29 -23.06
CA ARG A 60 4.62 -18.08 -23.05
C ARG A 60 3.81 -16.84 -22.66
N LEU A 61 2.66 -16.62 -23.31
CA LEU A 61 1.79 -15.48 -23.01
C LEU A 61 1.32 -15.48 -21.54
N ARG A 62 1.01 -16.66 -20.99
CA ARG A 62 0.62 -16.79 -19.57
C ARG A 62 1.78 -16.46 -18.63
N ILE A 63 3.00 -16.90 -18.97
CA ILE A 63 4.19 -16.60 -18.17
C ILE A 63 4.49 -15.09 -18.20
N GLU A 64 4.43 -14.47 -19.37
CA GLU A 64 4.59 -13.01 -19.53
C GLU A 64 3.55 -12.24 -18.70
N ALA A 65 2.29 -12.68 -18.69
CA ALA A 65 1.24 -12.08 -17.86
C ALA A 65 1.49 -12.23 -16.34
N VAL A 66 2.07 -13.36 -15.90
CA VAL A 66 2.50 -13.55 -14.50
C VAL A 66 3.62 -12.57 -14.15
N MET A 67 4.62 -12.43 -15.02
CA MET A 67 5.73 -11.48 -14.83
C MET A 67 5.24 -10.03 -14.77
N GLU A 68 4.32 -9.65 -15.66
CA GLU A 68 3.69 -8.32 -15.65
C GLU A 68 2.90 -8.08 -14.35
N SER A 69 2.19 -9.09 -13.86
CA SER A 69 1.43 -8.99 -12.60
C SER A 69 2.33 -8.72 -11.39
N CYS A 70 3.57 -9.22 -11.40
CA CYS A 70 4.56 -8.93 -10.35
C CYS A 70 4.99 -7.46 -10.34
N ALA A 71 4.83 -6.69 -11.43
CA ALA A 71 5.15 -5.26 -11.47
C ALA A 71 4.32 -4.42 -10.47
N PHE A 72 3.14 -4.91 -10.04
CA PHE A 72 2.35 -4.28 -8.98
C PHE A 72 3.11 -4.12 -7.65
N GLN A 73 4.11 -4.98 -7.40
CA GLN A 73 4.95 -4.93 -6.22
C GLN A 73 5.67 -3.58 -6.09
N ASP A 74 6.13 -2.97 -7.18
CA ASP A 74 6.85 -1.69 -7.08
C ASP A 74 5.92 -0.57 -6.60
N THR A 75 4.72 -0.47 -7.18
CA THR A 75 3.72 0.53 -6.76
C THR A 75 3.32 0.31 -5.30
N THR A 76 3.11 -0.94 -4.90
CA THR A 76 2.75 -1.29 -3.51
C THR A 76 3.89 -1.01 -2.55
N GLY A 77 5.11 -1.39 -2.93
CA GLY A 77 6.32 -1.16 -2.15
C GLY A 77 6.59 0.33 -1.94
N GLN A 78 6.39 1.16 -2.96
CA GLN A 78 6.50 2.62 -2.83
C GLN A 78 5.45 3.19 -1.87
N ARG A 79 4.19 2.75 -1.97
CA ARG A 79 3.12 3.20 -1.07
C ARG A 79 3.41 2.80 0.38
N LEU A 80 3.82 1.56 0.62
CA LEU A 80 4.21 1.06 1.94
C LEU A 80 5.41 1.81 2.51
N ARG A 81 6.44 2.09 1.70
CA ARG A 81 7.59 2.93 2.11
C ARG A 81 7.17 4.33 2.53
N ARG A 82 6.18 4.94 1.86
CA ARG A 82 5.62 6.25 2.25
C ARG A 82 4.88 6.17 3.59
N VAL A 83 4.06 5.12 3.80
CA VAL A 83 3.36 4.89 5.06
C VAL A 83 4.37 4.67 6.19
N ARG A 84 5.38 3.83 5.99
CA ARG A 84 6.50 3.63 6.92
C ARG A 84 7.14 4.96 7.30
N GLY A 85 7.54 5.76 6.30
CA GLY A 85 8.18 7.06 6.55
C GLY A 85 7.27 8.06 7.29
N LEU A 86 5.96 8.01 7.06
CA LEU A 86 5.00 8.77 7.85
C LEU A 86 4.97 8.28 9.31
N LEU A 87 4.81 6.98 9.53
CA LEU A 87 4.75 6.41 10.89
C LEU A 87 6.04 6.65 11.68
N SER A 88 7.21 6.51 11.05
CA SER A 88 8.51 6.80 11.69
C SER A 88 8.66 8.28 12.07
N ARG A 89 8.09 9.20 11.29
CA ARG A 89 8.06 10.63 11.66
C ARG A 89 7.08 10.92 12.79
N LEU A 90 5.97 10.18 12.86
CA LEU A 90 5.02 10.31 13.97
C LEU A 90 5.61 9.77 15.27
N SER A 91 6.39 8.67 15.23
CA SER A 91 7.09 8.14 16.42
C SER A 91 8.24 9.03 16.87
N ALA A 92 8.87 9.79 15.97
CA ALA A 92 9.95 10.72 16.32
C ALA A 92 9.46 12.07 16.90
N ARG A 93 8.14 12.30 16.98
CA ARG A 93 7.55 13.57 17.41
C ARG A 93 7.23 13.53 18.91
N PRO A 94 7.39 14.63 19.67
CA PRO A 94 7.07 14.66 21.10
C PRO A 94 5.60 14.28 21.38
N ALA A 95 5.39 13.49 22.44
CA ALA A 95 4.12 12.89 22.85
C ALA A 95 2.94 13.87 22.99
N ASP A 96 3.21 15.15 23.27
CA ASP A 96 2.16 16.18 23.51
C ASP A 96 1.27 16.48 22.29
N GLY A 97 1.67 16.06 21.08
CA GLY A 97 0.95 16.39 19.84
C GLY A 97 0.06 15.29 19.26
N LEU A 98 0.21 14.03 19.69
CA LEU A 98 -0.45 12.88 19.05
C LEU A 98 -1.68 12.43 19.83
N ARG A 99 -2.80 13.14 19.66
CA ARG A 99 -4.10 12.66 20.14
C ARG A 99 -4.80 11.88 19.05
N LEU A 100 -5.01 10.58 19.28
CA LEU A 100 -5.91 9.76 18.48
C LEU A 100 -7.35 10.14 18.84
N ASN A 101 -7.76 11.33 18.42
CA ASN A 101 -9.18 11.66 18.38
C ASN A 101 -9.79 10.68 17.39
N ALA A 102 -10.67 9.79 17.86
CA ALA A 102 -11.51 8.97 17.03
C ALA A 102 -12.45 9.90 16.24
N ARG A 103 -11.92 10.56 15.22
CA ARG A 103 -12.75 11.18 14.19
C ARG A 103 -13.49 10.01 13.56
N PRO A 104 -14.82 10.00 13.56
CA PRO A 104 -15.57 8.98 12.84
C PRO A 104 -15.03 8.98 11.42
N VAL A 105 -14.35 7.90 11.03
CA VAL A 105 -14.04 7.67 9.62
C VAL A 105 -15.41 7.59 8.97
N PRO A 106 -15.75 8.49 8.03
CA PRO A 106 -17.00 8.35 7.30
C PRO A 106 -17.02 6.92 6.78
N ARG A 107 -18.04 6.13 7.17
CA ARG A 107 -18.29 4.86 6.49
C ARG A 107 -18.31 5.23 5.01
N PRO A 108 -17.55 4.53 4.13
CA PRO A 108 -17.78 4.71 2.71
C PRO A 108 -19.25 4.42 2.50
N GLU A 109 -20.03 5.48 2.22
CA GLU A 109 -21.40 5.34 1.80
C GLU A 109 -21.36 4.38 0.62
N SER A 110 -22.28 3.41 0.64
CA SER A 110 -22.45 2.47 -0.47
C SER A 110 -22.31 3.23 -1.78
N PRO A 111 -21.47 2.75 -2.71
CA PRO A 111 -21.13 3.54 -3.89
C PRO A 111 -22.42 4.01 -4.56
N PRO A 112 -22.55 5.32 -4.84
CA PRO A 112 -23.69 5.80 -5.59
C PRO A 112 -23.76 5.03 -6.92
N PRO A 113 -24.96 4.80 -7.47
CA PRO A 113 -25.09 4.21 -8.80
C PRO A 113 -24.21 4.99 -9.78
N PRO A 114 -23.62 4.32 -10.78
CA PRO A 114 -22.53 4.86 -11.57
C PRO A 114 -22.97 6.13 -12.29
N ASP A 115 -22.60 7.27 -11.72
CA ASP A 115 -22.76 8.57 -12.34
C ASP A 115 -21.46 8.91 -13.08
N ASN A 116 -21.59 9.09 -14.39
CA ASN A 116 -20.49 9.11 -15.36
C ASN A 116 -19.69 10.42 -15.36
N THR A 117 -19.29 10.91 -14.19
CA THR A 117 -18.49 12.13 -14.07
C THR A 117 -17.32 11.90 -13.12
N ILE A 118 -16.23 11.40 -13.68
CA ILE A 118 -14.94 11.21 -13.00
C ILE A 118 -14.35 12.61 -12.70
N SER A 119 -14.42 13.02 -11.43
CA SER A 119 -13.72 14.20 -10.93
C SER A 119 -12.22 13.91 -10.85
N SER A 120 -11.44 14.72 -11.57
CA SER A 120 -10.02 14.54 -11.86
C SER A 120 -9.17 15.19 -10.77
N GLY A 121 -9.01 14.52 -9.62
CA GLY A 121 -8.28 15.07 -8.47
C GLY A 121 -6.93 14.42 -8.14
N ASP A 122 -6.78 13.11 -8.34
CA ASP A 122 -5.71 12.35 -7.65
C ASP A 122 -5.04 11.25 -8.48
N ARG A 123 -5.23 11.27 -9.80
CA ARG A 123 -4.55 10.32 -10.70
C ARG A 123 -3.24 10.96 -11.15
N GLY A 124 -2.13 10.26 -10.89
CA GLY A 124 -0.81 10.61 -11.42
C GLY A 124 -0.84 10.79 -12.94
N LEU A 125 0.25 11.29 -13.51
CA LEU A 125 0.33 11.58 -14.94
C LEU A 125 -0.01 10.34 -15.77
N THR A 126 -0.97 10.49 -16.67
CA THR A 126 -1.30 9.48 -17.66
C THR A 126 -0.16 9.32 -18.67
N GLN A 127 -0.02 8.14 -19.30
CA GLN A 127 1.03 7.89 -20.29
C GLN A 127 1.06 8.95 -21.39
N LYS A 128 -0.11 9.37 -21.91
CA LYS A 128 -0.22 10.45 -22.90
C LYS A 128 0.32 11.80 -22.40
N GLN A 129 0.24 12.08 -21.11
CA GLN A 129 0.80 13.30 -20.51
C GLN A 129 2.31 13.19 -20.31
N VAL A 130 2.81 12.00 -19.98
CA VAL A 130 4.26 11.71 -19.92
C VAL A 130 4.88 11.84 -21.31
N ASP A 131 4.28 11.24 -22.32
CA ASP A 131 4.75 11.31 -23.71
C ASP A 131 4.77 12.77 -24.23
N ARG A 132 3.80 13.59 -23.83
CA ARG A 132 3.76 15.03 -24.15
C ARG A 132 4.87 15.82 -23.45
N LEU A 133 5.23 15.45 -22.22
CA LEU A 133 6.30 16.08 -21.45
C LEU A 133 7.69 15.71 -22.01
N LEU A 134 7.86 14.47 -22.45
CA LEU A 134 9.12 13.95 -22.99
C LEU A 134 9.30 14.22 -24.49
N GLY A 135 8.21 14.41 -25.24
CA GLY A 135 8.21 14.71 -26.68
C GLY A 135 8.57 16.16 -27.06
N LYS A 136 9.02 16.99 -26.11
CA LYS A 136 9.66 18.29 -26.41
C LYS A 136 11.17 18.10 -26.58
N ARG A 137 11.57 17.58 -27.74
CA ARG A 137 12.88 17.82 -28.34
C ARG A 137 12.70 18.03 -29.83
#